data_AF-A0A967L3A6-F1
#
_entry.id   AF-A0A967L3A6-F1
#
_cell.length_a   1.000
_cell.length_b   1.000
_cell.length_c   1.000
_cell.angle_alpha   90.00
_cell.angle_beta   90.00
_cell.angle_gamma   90.00
#
_symmetry.space_group_name_H-M   'P 1'
#
loop_
_entity.id
_entity.type
_entity.pdbx_description
1 polymer ?
#
loop_
_entity_poly.entity_id
_entity_poly.type
_entity_poly.pdbx_seq_one_letter_code
_entity_poly.pdbx_strand_id
1 'polypeptide(L)'
;AITLRFQREWGFLLYALVLVAISAVNHKFYCRYVCPLGAGLAIPARLRLFDWLKRHRGDCGTPCQICANECEVAAIHPDGRINANECHYCLDCQITYHDDQRCPPMIKRRKRFEKASRLSRG
;
A
#
# COMPACT_ATOMS: atom_id res chain seq x y z
N ALA A 1 -43.97 -31.78 -19.10
CA ALA A 1 -42.63 -31.35 -18.67
C ALA A 1 -41.87 -30.85 -19.91
N ILE A 2 -40.90 -29.93 -19.76
CA ILE A 2 -40.11 -29.23 -20.81
C ILE A 2 -40.60 -27.80 -21.12
N THR A 3 -40.46 -26.88 -20.14
CA THR A 3 -40.48 -25.42 -20.38
C THR A 3 -39.69 -24.67 -19.30
N LEU A 4 -38.41 -24.99 -19.13
CA LEU A 4 -37.46 -24.05 -18.54
C LEU A 4 -36.45 -23.71 -19.64
N ARG A 5 -36.75 -22.64 -20.39
CA ARG A 5 -35.80 -22.01 -21.30
C ARG A 5 -34.56 -21.63 -20.50
N PHE A 6 -33.53 -22.44 -20.62
CA PHE A 6 -32.12 -22.15 -20.29
C PHE A 6 -31.56 -21.02 -21.18
N GLN A 7 -32.30 -19.91 -21.33
CA GLN A 7 -31.77 -18.64 -21.83
C GLN A 7 -30.96 -17.91 -20.73
N ARG A 8 -30.67 -18.60 -19.62
CA ARG A 8 -30.20 -18.04 -18.35
C ARG A 8 -28.68 -18.19 -18.14
N GLU A 9 -27.97 -18.99 -18.91
CA GLU A 9 -26.59 -19.39 -18.54
C GLU A 9 -25.49 -18.64 -19.30
N TRP A 10 -25.60 -18.43 -20.61
CA TRP A 10 -24.51 -17.81 -21.37
C TRP A 10 -24.27 -16.33 -21.03
N GLY A 11 -25.34 -15.53 -20.90
CA GLY A 11 -25.21 -14.12 -20.52
C GLY A 11 -24.67 -13.95 -19.10
N PHE A 12 -25.08 -14.82 -18.18
CA PHE A 12 -24.63 -14.78 -16.78
C PHE A 12 -23.20 -15.30 -16.63
N LEU A 13 -22.83 -16.33 -17.40
CA LEU A 13 -21.47 -16.84 -17.49
C LEU A 13 -20.52 -15.83 -18.14
N LEU A 14 -20.93 -15.18 -19.24
CA LEU A 14 -20.16 -14.10 -19.85
C LEU A 14 -19.97 -12.93 -18.88
N TYR A 15 -21.04 -12.53 -18.19
CA TYR A 15 -20.97 -11.48 -17.17
C TYR A 15 -20.03 -11.85 -16.02
N ALA A 16 -20.11 -13.08 -15.52
CA ALA A 16 -19.22 -13.60 -14.47
C ALA A 16 -17.76 -13.68 -14.96
N LEU A 17 -17.51 -14.18 -16.18
CA LEU A 17 -16.18 -14.26 -16.77
C LEU A 17 -15.57 -12.88 -16.97
N VAL A 18 -16.35 -11.90 -17.44
CA VAL A 18 -15.91 -10.51 -17.60
C VAL A 18 -15.55 -9.90 -16.24
N LEU A 19 -16.40 -10.10 -15.22
CA LEU A 19 -16.11 -9.63 -13.86
C LEU A 19 -14.83 -10.27 -13.28
N VAL A 20 -14.64 -11.57 -13.46
CA VAL A 20 -13.45 -12.30 -13.00
C VAL A 20 -12.21 -11.82 -13.75
N ALA A 21 -12.28 -11.65 -15.07
CA ALA A 21 -11.17 -11.15 -15.89
C ALA A 21 -10.76 -9.73 -15.48
N ILE A 22 -11.72 -8.84 -15.22
CA ILE A 22 -11.45 -7.48 -14.76
C ILE A 22 -10.84 -7.50 -13.34
N SER A 23 -11.35 -8.36 -12.47
CA SER A 23 -10.86 -8.49 -11.08
C SER A 23 -9.47 -9.13 -10.99
N ALA A 24 -9.07 -9.96 -11.96
CA ALA A 24 -7.75 -10.57 -12.02
C ALA A 24 -6.65 -9.56 -12.37
N VAL A 25 -6.97 -8.55 -13.18
CA VAL A 25 -6.00 -7.51 -13.59
C VAL A 25 -5.87 -6.40 -12.55
N ASN A 26 -6.88 -6.23 -11.70
CA ASN A 26 -6.95 -5.11 -10.78
C ASN A 26 -7.24 -5.59 -9.36
N HIS A 27 -6.19 -5.69 -8.54
CA HIS A 27 -6.23 -6.11 -7.14
C HIS A 27 -7.25 -5.34 -6.26
N LYS A 28 -7.78 -4.19 -6.71
CA LYS A 28 -8.76 -3.35 -5.98
C LYS A 28 -10.00 -2.91 -6.79
N PHE A 29 -10.22 -3.36 -8.04
CA PHE A 29 -11.35 -2.86 -8.85
C PHE A 29 -12.72 -3.25 -8.26
N TYR A 30 -12.84 -4.48 -7.76
CA TYR A 30 -14.09 -4.97 -7.17
C TYR A 30 -14.52 -4.13 -5.95
N CYS A 31 -13.57 -3.82 -5.06
CA CYS A 31 -13.81 -3.01 -3.87
C CYS A 31 -14.07 -1.53 -4.18
N ARG A 32 -13.54 -0.99 -5.28
CA ARG A 32 -13.64 0.45 -5.62
C ARG A 32 -14.82 0.81 -6.52
N TYR A 33 -15.21 -0.07 -7.44
CA TYR A 33 -16.18 0.25 -8.51
C TYR A 33 -17.43 -0.63 -8.50
N VAL A 34 -17.36 -1.82 -7.93
CA VAL A 34 -18.46 -2.81 -8.02
C VAL A 34 -19.21 -2.95 -6.69
N CYS A 35 -18.53 -2.83 -5.55
CA CYS A 35 -19.17 -2.98 -4.24
C CYS A 35 -19.99 -1.72 -3.87
N PRO A 36 -21.33 -1.77 -3.73
CA PRO A 36 -22.16 -0.63 -3.32
C PRO A 36 -21.83 -0.14 -1.90
N LEU A 37 -21.37 -1.06 -1.03
CA LEU A 37 -20.79 -0.74 0.28
C LEU A 37 -19.40 -0.09 0.17
N GLY A 38 -18.59 -0.50 -0.81
CA GLY A 38 -17.28 0.09 -1.12
C GLY A 38 -17.38 1.50 -1.71
N ALA A 39 -18.39 1.76 -2.54
CA ALA A 39 -18.69 3.09 -3.06
C ALA A 39 -19.13 4.08 -1.95
N GLY A 40 -19.92 3.61 -0.99
CA GLY A 40 -20.31 4.40 0.19
C GLY A 40 -19.16 4.66 1.17
N LEU A 41 -18.30 3.66 1.42
CA LEU A 41 -17.17 3.77 2.33
C LEU A 41 -15.91 4.42 1.71
N ALA A 42 -15.85 4.55 0.38
CA ALA A 42 -14.76 5.26 -0.31
C ALA A 42 -14.74 6.77 -0.02
N ILE A 43 -15.85 7.34 0.47
CA ILE A 43 -15.97 8.76 0.80
C ILE A 43 -15.17 9.12 2.06
N PRO A 44 -15.33 8.45 3.23
CA PRO A 44 -14.50 8.73 4.40
C PRO A 44 -13.03 8.32 4.21
N ALA A 45 -12.73 7.32 3.38
CA ALA A 45 -11.35 6.91 3.08
C ALA A 45 -10.55 7.99 2.31
N ARG A 46 -11.20 8.89 1.56
CA ARG A 46 -10.56 10.00 0.84
C ARG A 46 -10.14 11.17 1.74
N LEU A 47 -10.69 11.29 2.94
CA LEU A 47 -10.56 12.50 3.76
C LEU A 47 -9.21 12.64 4.48
N ARG A 48 -8.22 11.76 4.23
CA ARG A 48 -6.87 11.82 4.85
C ARG A 48 -6.94 12.07 6.36
N LEU A 49 -7.94 11.51 7.04
CA LEU A 49 -8.27 11.92 8.41
C LEU A 49 -7.12 11.68 9.40
N PHE A 50 -6.20 10.75 9.08
CA PHE A 50 -5.02 10.47 9.88
C PHE A 50 -3.81 10.15 9.00
N ASP A 51 -3.17 11.16 8.39
CA ASP A 51 -1.80 11.06 7.84
C ASP A 51 -0.78 10.95 9.00
N TRP A 52 -0.86 9.86 9.75
CA TRP A 52 -0.01 9.58 10.91
C TRP A 52 1.32 8.90 10.52
N LEU A 53 1.47 8.48 9.27
CA LEU A 53 2.67 7.80 8.79
C LEU A 53 3.88 8.74 8.89
N LYS A 54 4.85 8.34 9.72
CA LYS A 54 6.10 9.07 9.89
C LYS A 54 7.03 8.76 8.72
N ARG A 55 7.64 9.80 8.19
CA ARG A 55 8.62 9.70 7.10
C ARG A 55 9.64 10.81 7.24
N HIS A 56 10.90 10.51 6.94
CA HIS A 56 11.95 11.52 6.96
C HIS A 56 11.80 12.41 5.72
N ARG A 57 11.32 13.64 5.91
CA ARG A 57 11.18 14.63 4.83
C ARG A 57 12.56 14.93 4.26
N GLY A 58 12.69 14.88 2.94
CA GLY A 58 13.94 15.17 2.22
C GLY A 58 14.88 13.97 2.04
N ASP A 59 14.90 13.00 2.98
CA ASP A 59 15.74 11.80 2.85
C ASP A 59 15.01 10.64 2.13
N CYS A 60 13.70 10.49 2.37
CA CYS A 60 12.89 9.43 1.78
C CYS A 60 12.35 9.83 0.40
N GLY A 61 12.54 8.97 -0.62
CA GLY A 61 12.31 9.28 -2.03
C GLY A 61 13.66 9.39 -2.73
N THR A 62 14.20 10.61 -2.87
CA THR A 62 15.50 10.82 -3.51
C THR A 62 16.54 11.18 -2.45
N PRO A 63 17.55 10.34 -2.16
CA PRO A 63 17.96 9.10 -2.85
C PRO A 63 17.38 7.79 -2.27
N CYS A 64 16.67 7.80 -1.15
CA CYS A 64 16.24 6.56 -0.48
C CYS A 64 14.94 5.95 -1.07
N GLN A 65 15.08 4.82 -1.76
CA GLN A 65 13.98 4.10 -2.43
C GLN A 65 13.54 2.80 -1.72
N ILE A 66 14.06 2.50 -0.53
CA ILE A 66 13.83 1.21 0.18
C ILE A 66 12.34 0.92 0.34
N CYS A 67 11.60 1.82 0.99
CA CYS A 67 10.16 1.61 1.20
C CYS A 67 9.36 1.58 -0.11
N ALA A 68 9.83 2.21 -1.18
CA ALA A 68 9.15 2.20 -2.47
C ALA A 68 9.28 0.83 -3.14
N ASN A 69 10.47 0.23 -3.07
CA ASN A 69 10.76 -1.08 -3.64
C ASN A 69 10.14 -2.24 -2.85
N GLU A 70 10.00 -2.11 -1.53
CA GLU A 70 9.42 -3.15 -0.66
C GLU A 70 7.88 -3.08 -0.59
N CYS A 71 7.26 -2.03 -1.12
CA CYS A 71 5.81 -1.91 -1.14
C CYS A 71 5.19 -2.82 -2.20
N GLU A 72 4.59 -3.94 -1.77
CA GLU A 72 3.97 -4.94 -2.64
C GLU A 72 2.87 -4.37 -3.56
N VAL A 73 2.13 -3.36 -3.07
CA VAL A 73 1.05 -2.70 -3.82
C VAL A 73 1.49 -1.46 -4.58
N ALA A 74 2.81 -1.17 -4.61
CA ALA A 74 3.40 -0.02 -5.29
C ALA A 74 2.74 1.34 -4.97
N ALA A 75 2.18 1.49 -3.75
CA ALA A 75 1.47 2.70 -3.35
C ALA A 75 2.39 3.89 -3.03
N ILE A 76 3.71 3.68 -3.03
CA ILE A 76 4.72 4.69 -2.71
C ILE A 76 5.41 5.09 -4.00
N HIS A 77 5.23 6.35 -4.42
CA HIS A 77 5.92 6.88 -5.59
C HIS A 77 7.42 7.01 -5.35
N PRO A 78 8.24 6.98 -6.43
CA PRO A 78 9.69 7.21 -6.34
C PRO A 78 10.05 8.53 -5.66
N ASP A 79 9.20 9.55 -5.80
CA ASP A 79 9.39 10.86 -5.15
C ASP A 79 9.13 10.84 -3.63
N GLY A 80 8.80 9.67 -3.07
CA GLY A 80 8.55 9.48 -1.64
C GLY A 80 7.12 9.81 -1.18
N ARG A 81 6.21 10.15 -2.11
CA ARG A 81 4.79 10.40 -1.82
C ARG A 81 4.01 9.10 -1.73
N ILE A 82 3.10 9.00 -0.75
CA ILE A 82 2.24 7.82 -0.57
C ILE A 82 0.86 8.11 -1.15
N ASN A 83 0.40 7.24 -2.06
CA ASN A 83 -0.96 7.28 -2.59
C ASN A 83 -1.90 6.53 -1.64
N ALA A 84 -2.63 7.28 -0.80
CA ALA A 84 -3.57 6.71 0.16
C ALA A 84 -4.70 5.89 -0.49
N ASN A 85 -4.99 6.11 -1.78
CA ASN A 85 -6.03 5.35 -2.47
C ASN A 85 -5.60 3.91 -2.78
N GLU A 86 -4.31 3.71 -3.05
CA GLU A 86 -3.71 2.41 -3.34
C GLU A 86 -3.20 1.73 -2.08
N CYS A 87 -2.67 2.53 -1.12
CA CYS A 87 -2.22 2.05 0.18
C CYS A 87 -3.34 1.28 0.91
N HIS A 88 -3.00 0.15 1.50
CA HIS A 88 -3.89 -0.63 2.34
C HIS A 88 -3.45 -0.66 3.82
N TYR A 89 -2.48 0.18 4.19
CA TYR A 89 -1.97 0.33 5.54
C TYR A 89 -1.39 -0.97 6.15
N CYS A 90 -0.54 -1.72 5.42
CA CYS A 90 0.24 -2.84 6.01
C CYS A 90 1.21 -2.41 7.11
N LEU A 91 1.64 -1.14 7.08
CA LEU A 91 2.62 -0.54 8.01
C LEU A 91 4.06 -1.07 7.90
N ASP A 92 4.41 -1.88 6.90
CA ASP A 92 5.81 -2.34 6.69
C ASP A 92 6.79 -1.19 6.50
N CYS A 93 6.33 -0.13 5.84
CA CYS A 93 7.12 1.09 5.70
C CYS A 93 7.40 1.79 7.05
N GLN A 94 6.51 1.66 8.04
CA GLN A 94 6.71 2.20 9.40
C GLN A 94 7.63 1.30 10.22
N ILE A 95 7.55 -0.02 10.05
CA ILE A 95 8.52 -0.97 10.65
C ILE A 95 9.92 -0.61 10.16
N THR A 96 10.09 -0.50 8.84
CA THR A 96 11.37 -0.11 8.24
C THR A 96 11.83 1.28 8.69
N TYR A 97 10.93 2.25 8.84
CA TYR A 97 11.28 3.60 9.33
C TYR A 97 11.95 3.57 10.71
N HIS A 98 11.51 2.70 11.60
CA HIS A 98 12.03 2.55 12.96
C HIS A 98 13.21 1.59 13.09
N ASP A 99 13.54 0.84 12.02
CA ASP A 99 14.62 -0.14 12.00
C ASP A 99 15.99 0.56 11.96
N ASP A 100 16.83 0.28 12.96
CA ASP A 100 18.15 0.87 13.11
C ASP A 100 19.24 0.23 12.24
N GLN A 101 18.96 -0.89 11.57
CA GLN A 101 19.81 -1.60 10.61
C GLN A 101 19.43 -1.33 9.15
N ARG A 102 18.16 -1.04 8.86
CA ARG A 102 17.67 -0.83 7.48
C ARG A 102 17.54 0.65 7.10
N CYS A 103 17.06 1.50 7.99
CA CYS A 103 16.77 2.90 7.67
C CYS A 103 18.05 3.78 7.74
N PRO A 104 18.49 4.43 6.64
CA PRO A 104 19.73 5.23 6.63
C PRO A 104 19.87 6.28 7.75
N PRO A 105 18.85 7.10 8.08
CA PRO A 105 18.94 8.05 9.19
C PRO A 105 19.05 7.35 10.55
N MET A 106 18.39 6.20 10.74
CA MET A 106 18.47 5.44 11.99
C MET A 106 19.84 4.75 12.14
N ILE A 107 20.41 4.20 11.06
CA ILE A 107 21.77 3.66 11.03
C ILE A 107 22.78 4.77 11.38
N LYS A 108 22.64 5.97 10.79
CA LYS A 108 23.49 7.13 11.12
C LYS A 108 23.41 7.48 12.60
N ARG A 109 22.20 7.48 13.17
CA ARG A 109 21.97 7.75 14.59
C ARG A 109 22.63 6.68 15.48
N ARG A 110 22.43 5.40 15.17
CA ARG A 110 23.04 4.26 15.88
C ARG A 110 24.57 4.33 15.88
N LYS A 111 25.18 4.51 14.69
CA LYS A 111 26.64 4.63 14.54
C LYS A 111 27.22 5.81 15.33
N ARG A 112 26.49 6.94 15.43
CA ARG A 112 26.91 8.08 16.27
C ARG A 112 26.94 7.73 17.75
N PHE A 113 25.91 7.05 18.25
CA PHE A 113 25.87 6.59 19.64
C PHE A 113 26.96 5.55 19.95
N GLU A 114 27.19 4.60 19.04
CA GLU A 114 28.27 3.61 19.17
C GLU A 114 29.66 4.28 19.19
N LYS A 115 29.88 5.31 18.36
CA LYS A 115 31.14 6.06 18.38
C LYS A 115 31.31 6.82 19.69
N ALA A 116 30.26 7.47 20.18
CA ALA A 116 30.29 8.21 21.44
C ALA A 116 30.57 7.28 22.64
N SER A 117 29.95 6.10 22.68
CA SER A 117 30.15 5.12 23.77
C SER A 117 31.54 4.48 23.76
N ARG A 118 32.15 4.31 22.58
CA ARG A 118 33.55 3.89 22.47
C ARG A 118 34.52 4.95 23.00
N LEU A 119 34.26 6.22 22.68
CA LEU A 119 35.09 7.34 23.14
C LEU A 119 35.02 7.54 24.67
N SER A 120 33.88 7.23 25.30
CA SER A 120 33.73 7.34 26.75
C SER A 120 34.29 6.16 27.54
N ARG A 121 34.68 5.07 26.86
CA ARG A 121 35.21 3.84 27.49
C ARG A 121 36.73 3.73 27.43
N GLY A 122 37.41 4.55 26.64
CA GLY A 122 38.88 4.63 26.56
C GLY A 122 39.37 5.92 27.20
#